data_AF-A0A318CI60-F1
#
_entry.id   AF-A0A318CI60-F1
#
_cell.length_a   1.000
_cell.length_b   1.000
_cell.length_c   1.000
_cell.angle_alpha   90.00
_cell.angle_beta   90.00
_cell.angle_gamma   90.00
#
_symmetry.space_group_name_H-M   'P 1'
#
loop_
_entity.id
_entity.type
_entity.pdbx_description
1 polymer ?
#
loop_
_entity_poly.entity_id
_entity_poly.type
_entity_poly.pdbx_seq_one_letter_code
_entity_poly.pdbx_strand_id
1 'polypeptide(L)'
;MDSLNWVEEKDKIRKKALKRHEELHRLFQEDRLSFERERKRLLDEVINSAEDPEEKQRLRELQASWDKKLRHAGSKHNRFVLAQTFFWEHFNEVWRPALQECAESLKGWQDCK
;
A
#
# COMPACT_ATOMS: atom_id res chain seq x y z
N MET A 1 2.57 4.92 -26.58
CA MET A 1 1.78 5.73 -25.62
C MET A 1 2.65 6.92 -25.25
N ASP A 2 2.22 8.14 -25.60
CA ASP A 2 3.10 9.31 -25.63
C ASP A 2 3.60 9.71 -24.24
N SER A 3 4.91 9.93 -24.13
CA SER A 3 5.62 10.29 -22.89
C SER A 3 5.01 11.50 -22.16
N LEU A 4 4.47 12.47 -22.89
CA LEU A 4 3.79 13.64 -22.31
C LEU A 4 2.53 13.26 -21.52
N ASN A 5 1.71 12.34 -22.05
CA ASN A 5 0.45 11.95 -21.42
C ASN A 5 0.69 11.19 -20.10
N TRP A 6 1.77 10.39 -20.06
CA TRP A 6 2.17 9.66 -18.86
C TRP A 6 2.66 10.57 -17.73
N VAL A 7 3.41 11.63 -18.04
CA VAL A 7 3.91 12.59 -17.04
C VAL A 7 2.74 13.33 -16.37
N GLU A 8 1.76 13.78 -17.16
CA GLU A 8 0.57 14.44 -16.64
C GLU A 8 -0.31 13.50 -15.80
N GLU A 9 -0.47 12.26 -16.24
CA GLU A 9 -1.24 11.25 -15.51
C GLU A 9 -0.58 10.89 -14.17
N LYS A 10 0.75 10.76 -14.15
CA LYS A 10 1.52 10.56 -12.93
C LYS A 10 1.37 11.72 -11.95
N ASP A 11 1.40 12.97 -12.44
CA ASP A 11 1.22 14.15 -11.59
C ASP A 11 -0.20 14.23 -11.01
N LYS A 12 -1.23 13.87 -11.80
CA LYS A 12 -2.62 13.77 -11.32
C LYS A 12 -2.76 12.72 -10.21
N ILE A 13 -2.17 11.53 -10.40
CA ILE A 13 -2.17 10.45 -9.39
C ILE A 13 -1.48 10.93 -8.12
N ARG A 14 -0.31 11.57 -8.25
CA ARG A 14 0.45 12.12 -7.12
C ARG A 14 -0.36 13.15 -6.34
N LYS A 15 -0.95 14.13 -7.02
CA LYS A 15 -1.77 15.18 -6.40
C LYS A 15 -2.98 14.60 -5.66
N LYS A 16 -3.65 13.61 -6.26
CA LYS A 16 -4.77 12.91 -5.62
C LYS A 16 -4.32 12.16 -4.35
N ALA A 17 -3.19 11.46 -4.41
CA ALA A 17 -2.64 10.75 -3.26
C ALA A 17 -2.24 11.71 -2.12
N LEU A 18 -1.57 12.82 -2.44
CA LEU A 18 -1.17 13.83 -1.45
C LEU A 18 -2.37 14.48 -0.77
N LYS A 19 -3.36 14.94 -1.55
CA LYS A 19 -4.59 15.53 -1.00
C LYS A 19 -5.30 14.55 -0.06
N ARG A 20 -5.39 13.28 -0.47
CA ARG A 20 -6.03 12.26 0.35
C ARG A 20 -5.26 11.97 1.63
N HIS A 21 -3.93 11.97 1.56
CA HIS A 21 -3.08 11.86 2.74
C HIS A 21 -3.31 13.01 3.72
N GLU A 22 -3.38 14.25 3.23
CA GLU A 22 -3.66 15.43 4.04
C GLU A 22 -5.03 15.35 4.72
N GLU A 23 -6.08 14.95 3.98
CA GLU A 23 -7.43 14.75 4.53
C GLU A 23 -7.44 13.68 5.64
N LEU A 24 -6.79 12.54 5.42
CA LEU A 24 -6.65 11.50 6.43
C LEU A 24 -5.83 11.95 7.64
N HIS A 25 -4.76 12.72 7.42
CA HIS A 25 -3.95 13.26 8.51
C HIS A 25 -4.77 14.21 9.37
N ARG A 26 -5.54 15.11 8.76
CA ARG A 26 -6.45 16.01 9.46
C ARG A 26 -7.45 15.22 10.30
N LEU A 27 -8.14 14.23 9.70
CA LEU A 27 -9.06 13.36 10.43
C LEU A 27 -8.36 12.65 11.60
N PHE A 28 -7.13 12.17 11.43
CA PHE A 28 -6.41 11.50 12.51
C PHE A 28 -6.16 12.41 13.73
N GLN A 29 -5.91 13.71 13.50
CA GLN A 29 -5.69 14.69 14.56
C GLN A 29 -6.99 15.16 15.20
N GLU A 30 -8.02 15.40 14.39
CA GLU A 30 -9.26 16.07 14.80
C GLU A 30 -10.39 15.09 15.20
N ASP A 31 -10.60 14.03 14.41
CA ASP A 31 -11.66 13.04 14.61
C ASP A 31 -11.17 11.63 14.27
N ARG A 32 -10.62 10.97 15.28
CA ARG A 32 -10.10 9.60 15.19
C ARG A 32 -11.14 8.59 14.73
N LEU A 33 -12.41 8.79 15.05
CA LEU A 33 -13.45 7.83 14.72
C LEU A 33 -13.81 7.92 13.24
N SER A 34 -13.91 9.14 12.70
CA SER A 34 -14.05 9.38 11.27
C SER A 34 -12.82 8.92 10.50
N PHE A 35 -11.61 9.10 11.04
CA PHE A 35 -10.38 8.56 10.46
C PHE A 35 -10.43 7.04 10.31
N GLU A 36 -10.76 6.29 11.36
CA GLU A 36 -10.78 4.82 11.27
C GLU A 36 -11.86 4.31 10.30
N ARG A 37 -12.99 5.00 10.20
CA ARG A 37 -14.03 4.69 9.21
C ARG A 37 -13.52 4.89 7.78
N GLU A 38 -12.90 6.03 7.50
CA GLU A 38 -12.38 6.34 6.17
C GLU A 38 -11.20 5.44 5.80
N ARG A 39 -10.31 5.14 6.75
CA ARG A 39 -9.22 4.16 6.59
C ARG A 39 -9.78 2.79 6.20
N LYS A 40 -10.79 2.30 6.92
CA LYS A 40 -11.40 1.00 6.63
C LYS A 40 -12.04 0.98 5.23
N ARG A 41 -12.80 2.02 4.88
CA ARG A 41 -13.41 2.17 3.55
C ARG A 41 -12.37 2.10 2.43
N LEU A 42 -11.24 2.79 2.61
CA LEU A 42 -10.14 2.81 1.65
C LEU A 42 -9.47 1.46 1.47
N LEU A 43 -9.22 0.76 2.59
CA LEU A 43 -8.68 -0.59 2.53
C LEU A 43 -9.65 -1.54 1.85
N ASP A 44 -10.94 -1.45 2.16
CA ASP A 44 -11.97 -2.24 1.49
C ASP A 44 -12.05 -1.94 -0.01
N GLU A 45 -11.90 -0.69 -0.44
CA GLU A 45 -11.84 -0.29 -1.86
C GLU A 45 -10.67 -0.98 -2.58
N VAL A 46 -9.47 -0.95 -1.98
CA VAL A 46 -8.27 -1.60 -2.53
C VAL A 46 -8.44 -3.11 -2.57
N ILE A 47 -8.87 -3.73 -1.47
CA ILE A 47 -9.06 -5.18 -1.40
C ILE A 47 -10.10 -5.63 -2.43
N ASN A 48 -11.22 -4.92 -2.55
CA ASN A 48 -12.29 -5.30 -3.47
C ASN A 48 -11.96 -5.03 -4.94
N SER A 49 -10.94 -4.20 -5.22
CA SER A 49 -10.45 -3.98 -6.59
C SER A 49 -9.65 -5.15 -7.16
N ALA A 50 -9.17 -6.08 -6.33
CA ALA A 50 -8.59 -7.34 -6.81
C ALA A 50 -9.68 -8.13 -7.57
N GLU A 51 -9.33 -8.83 -8.64
CA GLU A 51 -10.30 -9.62 -9.40
C GLU A 51 -10.47 -11.01 -8.77
N ASP A 52 -9.38 -11.60 -8.30
CA ASP A 52 -9.32 -12.95 -7.77
C ASP A 52 -9.80 -13.03 -6.30
N PRO A 53 -10.76 -13.93 -5.97
CA PRO A 53 -11.19 -14.16 -4.59
C PRO A 53 -10.07 -14.61 -3.64
N GLU A 54 -9.08 -15.36 -4.11
CA GLU A 54 -7.97 -15.81 -3.26
C GLU A 54 -7.05 -14.63 -2.90
N GLU A 55 -6.72 -13.78 -3.87
CA GLU A 55 -5.99 -12.53 -3.66
C GLU A 55 -6.71 -11.61 -2.65
N LYS A 56 -8.04 -11.46 -2.77
CA LYS A 56 -8.85 -10.71 -1.78
C LYS A 56 -8.67 -11.24 -0.37
N GLN A 57 -8.70 -12.57 -0.23
CA GLN A 57 -8.55 -13.22 1.07
C GLN A 57 -7.16 -12.98 1.65
N ARG A 58 -6.10 -13.12 0.83
CA ARG A 58 -4.72 -12.84 1.24
C ARG A 58 -4.53 -11.39 1.69
N LEU A 59 -5.12 -10.43 0.98
CA LEU A 59 -5.05 -9.01 1.37
C LEU A 59 -5.77 -8.74 2.69
N ARG A 60 -6.91 -9.39 2.95
CA ARG A 60 -7.60 -9.31 4.24
C ARG A 60 -6.77 -9.89 5.37
N GLU A 61 -6.12 -11.02 5.15
CA GLU A 61 -5.24 -11.67 6.13
C GLU A 61 -4.02 -10.80 6.45
N LEU A 62 -3.41 -10.19 5.44
CA LEU A 62 -2.34 -9.23 5.61
C LEU A 62 -2.79 -8.06 6.49
N GLN A 63 -3.93 -7.46 6.18
CA GLN A 63 -4.48 -6.35 6.95
C GLN A 63 -4.77 -6.74 8.41
N ALA A 64 -5.38 -7.91 8.64
CA ALA A 64 -5.66 -8.42 9.97
C ALA A 64 -4.37 -8.69 10.78
N SER A 65 -3.32 -9.20 10.12
CA SER A 65 -2.00 -9.41 10.73
C SER A 65 -1.40 -8.08 11.20
N TRP A 66 -1.46 -7.05 10.36
CA TRP A 66 -1.01 -5.69 10.72
C TRP A 66 -1.79 -5.12 11.92
N ASP A 67 -3.12 -5.22 11.90
CA ASP A 67 -3.96 -4.73 12.99
C ASP A 67 -3.64 -5.45 14.32
N LYS A 68 -3.40 -6.77 14.28
CA LYS A 68 -3.01 -7.55 15.46
C LYS A 68 -1.64 -7.12 16.02
N LYS A 69 -0.65 -6.95 15.15
CA LYS A 69 0.71 -6.53 15.53
C LYS A 69 0.71 -5.11 16.11
N LEU A 70 -0.02 -4.18 15.48
CA LEU A 70 -0.05 -2.77 15.89
C LEU A 70 -0.92 -2.50 17.12
N ARG A 71 -1.91 -3.35 17.42
CA ARG A 71 -2.78 -3.20 18.60
C ARG A 71 -2.00 -3.14 19.91
N HIS A 72 -0.91 -3.91 20.05
CA HIS A 72 -0.14 -4.05 21.28
C HIS A 72 1.11 -3.17 21.36
N ALA A 73 1.37 -2.37 20.33
CA ALA A 73 2.56 -1.53 20.24
C ALA A 73 2.66 -0.42 21.30
N GLY A 74 1.61 -0.22 22.11
CA GLY A 74 1.57 0.81 23.15
C GLY A 74 1.46 2.21 22.55
N SER A 75 2.58 2.94 22.49
CA SER A 75 2.65 4.36 22.11
C SER A 75 2.51 4.62 20.60
N LYS A 76 2.17 5.86 20.22
CA LYS A 76 2.12 6.29 18.81
C LYS A 76 3.48 6.13 18.12
N HIS A 77 4.57 6.46 18.82
CA HIS A 77 5.93 6.34 18.29
C HIS A 77 6.30 4.88 18.01
N ASN A 78 6.00 3.97 18.94
CA ASN A 78 6.26 2.54 18.77
C ASN A 78 5.47 1.96 17.60
N ARG A 79 4.20 2.35 17.43
CA ARG A 79 3.39 1.93 16.26
C ARG A 79 4.01 2.37 14.95
N PHE A 80 4.53 3.59 14.89
CA PHE A 80 5.18 4.12 13.70
C PHE A 80 6.47 3.35 13.38
N VAL A 81 7.34 3.16 14.38
CA VAL A 81 8.58 2.39 14.22
C VAL A 81 8.28 0.96 13.77
N LEU A 82 7.34 0.27 14.42
CA LEU A 82 6.95 -1.09 14.03
C LEU A 82 6.36 -1.15 12.61
N ALA A 83 5.54 -0.17 12.22
CA ALA A 83 5.02 -0.10 10.87
C ALA A 83 6.15 0.06 9.83
N GLN A 84 7.17 0.88 10.12
CA GLN A 84 8.35 1.00 9.26
C GLN A 84 9.13 -0.31 9.20
N THR A 85 9.35 -0.96 10.34
CA THR A 85 10.05 -2.25 10.40
C THR A 85 9.34 -3.30 9.56
N PHE A 86 8.03 -3.53 9.79
CA PHE A 86 7.27 -4.54 9.06
C PHE A 86 7.17 -4.23 7.55
N PHE A 87 7.08 -2.95 7.19
CA PHE A 87 7.12 -2.55 5.78
C PHE A 87 8.46 -2.92 5.13
N TRP A 88 9.58 -2.52 5.73
CA TRP A 88 10.89 -2.74 5.14
C TRP A 88 11.31 -4.21 5.17
N GLU A 89 10.93 -4.95 6.20
CA GLU A 89 11.08 -6.40 6.27
C GLU A 89 10.35 -7.07 5.10
N HIS A 90 9.06 -6.81 4.93
CA HIS A 90 8.27 -7.38 3.84
C HIS A 90 8.76 -6.93 2.45
N PHE A 91 9.18 -5.67 2.32
CA PHE A 91 9.78 -5.19 1.08
C PHE A 91 11.04 -5.99 0.74
N ASN A 92 11.94 -6.20 1.71
CA ASN A 92 13.22 -6.87 1.46
C ASN A 92 13.07 -8.38 1.26
N GLU A 93 12.13 -9.01 1.96
CA GLU A 93 11.97 -10.46 1.96
C GLU A 93 11.03 -10.97 0.87
N VAL A 94 10.03 -10.17 0.46
CA VAL A 94 8.97 -10.61 -0.44
C VAL A 94 8.94 -9.78 -1.72
N TRP A 95 8.80 -8.45 -1.62
CA TRP A 95 8.59 -7.63 -2.82
C TRP A 95 9.87 -7.48 -3.65
N ARG A 96 11.02 -7.24 -3.02
CA ARG A 96 12.28 -7.01 -3.71
C ARG A 96 12.69 -8.25 -4.53
N PRO A 97 12.68 -9.48 -3.98
CA PRO A 97 12.96 -10.68 -4.77
C PRO A 97 11.96 -10.88 -5.92
N ALA A 98 10.65 -10.75 -5.66
CA ALA A 98 9.63 -10.90 -6.70
C ALA A 98 9.79 -9.87 -7.84
N LEU A 99 10.13 -8.62 -7.50
CA LEU A 99 10.41 -7.58 -8.49
C LEU A 99 11.68 -7.87 -9.29
N GLN A 100 12.71 -8.45 -8.67
CA GLN A 100 13.93 -8.88 -9.36
C GLN A 100 13.65 -10.04 -10.32
N GLU A 101 12.91 -11.05 -9.90
CA GLU A 101 12.48 -12.18 -10.75
C GLU A 101 11.64 -11.72 -11.94
N CYS A 102 10.70 -10.80 -11.72
CA CYS A 102 9.92 -10.17 -12.78
C CYS A 102 10.82 -9.40 -13.76
N ALA A 103 11.79 -8.63 -13.25
CA ALA A 103 12.71 -7.87 -14.10
C ALA A 103 13.62 -8.78 -14.94
N GLU A 104 14.09 -9.89 -14.39
CA GLU A 104 14.88 -10.90 -15.11
C GLU A 104 14.05 -11.60 -16.19
N SER A 105 12.81 -11.99 -15.87
CA SER A 105 11.87 -12.60 -16.81
C SER A 105 11.57 -11.67 -18.00
N LEU A 106 11.42 -10.37 -17.74
CA LEU A 106 11.19 -9.36 -18.77
C LEU A 106 12.41 -9.15 -19.69
N LYS A 107 13.63 -9.20 -19.14
CA LYS A 107 14.87 -9.14 -19.95
C LYS A 107 14.98 -10.36 -20.87
N GLY A 108 14.78 -11.57 -20.33
CA GLY A 108 14.78 -12.79 -21.13
C GLY A 108 13.74 -12.79 -22.25
N TRP A 109 12.60 -12.12 -22.06
CA TRP A 109 11.59 -11.94 -23.10
C TRP A 109 12.00 -10.95 -24.21
N GLN A 110 12.80 -9.94 -23.88
CA GLN A 110 13.35 -8.99 -24.87
C GLN A 110 14.46 -9.63 -25.71
N ASP A 111 15.25 -10.55 -25.14
CA ASP A 111 16.36 -11.22 -25.83
C ASP A 111 15.89 -12.35 -26.78
N CYS A 112 14.65 -12.83 -26.64
CA CYS A 112 14.04 -13.84 -27.52
C CYS A 112 13.28 -13.26 -28.73
N LYS A 113 13.25 -11.93 -28.89
CA LYS A 113 12.65 -11.23 -30.04
C LYS A 113 13.72 -10.68 -30.97
#